data_AF-A0A7S2TP36-F1
#
_entry.id   AF-A0A7S2TP36-F1
#
_cell.length_a   1.000
_cell.length_b   1.000
_cell.length_c   1.000
_cell.angle_alpha   90.00
_cell.angle_beta   90.00
_cell.angle_gamma   90.00
#
_symmetry.space_group_name_H-M   'P 1'
#
loop_
_entity.id
_entity.type
_entity.pdbx_description
1 polymer ?
#
loop_
_entity_poly.entity_id
_entity_poly.type
_entity_poly.pdbx_seq_one_letter_code
_entity_poly.pdbx_strand_id
1 'polypeptide(L)'
;PQRRGPAHTEARASAPIDVVDSHMHFHDAKCQKISWLSGKEKELKLEAGSFAREWSEDDLRKEIEATCAGRYNVKRGIFVEVAVDPSTHVSEAKMALKKAQDADSFIEGVVAAIPVPEGGAAVRGFLDKLRVNGELPKALKGGRIVLFGAEKDVMLSQKYTSGLEELQKHGLLWEWCGTPDYLPG
;
A
#
# COMPACT_ATOMS: atom_id res chain seq x y z
N PRO A 1 23.13 -4.08 57.99
CA PRO A 1 23.65 -4.37 56.63
C PRO A 1 22.53 -4.37 55.59
N GLN A 2 22.31 -3.24 54.92
CA GLN A 2 21.37 -3.14 53.79
C GLN A 2 21.96 -3.87 52.58
N ARG A 3 21.26 -4.87 52.07
CA ARG A 3 21.63 -5.53 50.81
C ARG A 3 21.37 -4.54 49.68
N ARG A 4 22.44 -4.05 49.05
CA ARG A 4 22.34 -3.35 47.75
C ARG A 4 21.83 -4.36 46.72
N GLY A 5 20.68 -4.07 46.11
CA GLY A 5 20.20 -4.83 44.97
C GLY A 5 21.17 -4.73 43.78
N PRO A 6 21.12 -5.68 42.84
CA PRO A 6 21.99 -5.67 41.68
C PRO A 6 21.77 -4.39 40.88
N ALA A 7 22.87 -3.74 40.49
CA ALA A 7 22.83 -2.59 39.60
C ALA A 7 22.12 -3.01 38.31
N HIS A 8 21.08 -2.27 37.92
CA HIS A 8 20.52 -2.34 36.58
C HIS A 8 21.65 -1.98 35.60
N THR A 9 22.27 -2.99 34.98
CA THR A 9 23.12 -2.79 33.82
C THR A 9 22.27 -2.14 32.74
N GLU A 10 22.65 -0.93 32.34
CA GLU A 10 22.12 -0.25 31.16
C GLU A 10 22.14 -1.24 29.99
N ALA A 11 20.96 -1.54 29.44
CA ALA A 11 20.87 -2.35 28.25
C ALA A 11 21.67 -1.64 27.15
N ARG A 12 22.74 -2.28 26.65
CA ARG A 12 23.43 -1.80 25.44
C ARG A 12 22.38 -1.63 24.35
N ALA A 13 22.24 -0.42 23.83
CA ALA A 13 21.40 -0.18 22.66
C ALA A 13 21.88 -1.12 21.53
N SER A 14 21.03 -2.07 21.15
CA SER A 14 21.29 -2.94 20.02
C SER A 14 21.29 -2.10 18.74
N ALA A 15 22.07 -2.52 17.74
CA ALA A 15 22.03 -1.88 16.42
C ALA A 15 20.58 -1.88 15.88
N PRO A 16 20.16 -0.83 15.15
CA PRO A 16 18.83 -0.77 14.56
C PRO A 16 18.57 -1.97 13.65
N ILE A 17 17.35 -2.49 13.69
CA ILE A 17 16.91 -3.56 12.79
C ILE A 17 16.48 -2.93 11.46
N ASP A 18 16.88 -3.55 10.36
CA ASP A 18 16.42 -3.18 9.02
C ASP A 18 14.96 -3.61 8.82
N VAL A 19 14.11 -2.67 8.40
CA VAL A 19 12.67 -2.88 8.24
C VAL A 19 12.22 -2.43 6.85
N VAL A 20 11.25 -3.17 6.29
CA VAL A 20 10.45 -2.74 5.14
C VAL A 20 9.07 -2.38 5.66
N ASP A 21 8.61 -1.18 5.35
CA ASP A 21 7.22 -0.81 5.61
C ASP A 21 6.33 -1.50 4.56
N SER A 22 5.57 -2.51 4.98
CA SER A 22 4.79 -3.33 4.05
C SER A 22 3.53 -2.64 3.54
N HIS A 23 3.18 -1.46 4.05
CA HIS A 23 1.93 -0.79 3.67
C HIS A 23 2.05 0.73 3.81
N MET A 24 2.33 1.40 2.69
CA MET A 24 2.37 2.86 2.64
C MET A 24 1.56 3.42 1.46
N HIS A 25 1.10 4.66 1.64
CA HIS A 25 0.35 5.40 0.64
C HIS A 25 1.04 6.73 0.35
N PHE A 26 1.01 7.14 -0.92
CA PHE A 26 1.41 8.48 -1.34
C PHE A 26 0.31 9.11 -2.18
N HIS A 27 0.20 10.43 -2.08
CA HIS A 27 -0.75 11.20 -2.88
C HIS A 27 -0.02 12.11 -3.87
N ASP A 28 -0.23 11.86 -5.17
CA ASP A 28 0.14 12.72 -6.29
C ASP A 28 -1.14 13.18 -7.01
N ALA A 29 -1.50 14.45 -6.84
CA ALA A 29 -2.74 15.01 -7.38
C ALA A 29 -2.75 15.10 -8.91
N LYS A 30 -1.59 14.93 -9.58
CA LYS A 30 -1.50 14.93 -11.05
C LYS A 30 -1.94 13.60 -11.65
N CYS A 31 -1.79 12.50 -10.93
CA CYS A 31 -2.01 11.15 -11.44
C CYS A 31 -3.17 10.40 -10.78
N GLN A 32 -3.60 10.85 -9.60
CA GLN A 32 -4.65 10.22 -8.82
C GLN A 32 -5.89 11.11 -8.74
N LYS A 33 -7.06 10.53 -9.03
CA LYS A 33 -8.34 11.15 -8.73
C LYS A 33 -8.92 10.46 -7.50
N ILE A 34 -9.00 11.19 -6.40
CA ILE A 34 -9.37 10.64 -5.10
C ILE A 34 -10.70 11.25 -4.67
N SER A 35 -11.80 10.59 -5.00
CA SER A 35 -13.15 11.08 -4.66
C SER A 35 -13.42 11.09 -3.16
N TRP A 36 -12.86 10.16 -2.38
CA TRP A 36 -13.03 10.14 -0.92
C TRP A 36 -12.31 11.31 -0.22
N LEU A 37 -11.33 11.94 -0.87
CA LEU A 37 -10.73 13.18 -0.39
C LEU A 37 -11.58 14.41 -0.72
N SER A 38 -12.72 14.31 -1.42
CA SER A 38 -13.53 15.47 -1.82
C SER A 38 -14.58 15.91 -0.79
N GLY A 39 -14.80 15.12 0.27
CA GLY A 39 -15.82 15.33 1.30
C GLY A 39 -15.33 16.06 2.56
N LYS A 40 -15.98 15.77 3.69
CA LYS A 40 -15.66 16.33 5.02
C LYS A 40 -14.24 15.97 5.49
N GLU A 41 -13.65 14.97 4.87
CA GLU A 41 -12.29 14.48 5.08
C GLU A 41 -11.23 15.54 4.73
N LYS A 42 -11.53 16.50 3.83
CA LYS A 42 -10.65 17.67 3.59
C LYS A 42 -10.48 18.53 4.83
N GLU A 43 -11.51 18.57 5.67
CA GLU A 43 -11.60 19.41 6.87
C GLU A 43 -11.02 18.71 8.10
N LEU A 44 -10.68 17.41 8.00
CA LEU A 44 -9.91 16.71 9.02
C LEU A 44 -8.52 17.33 9.11
N LYS A 45 -8.39 18.30 10.03
CA LYS A 45 -7.11 18.83 10.49
C LYS A 45 -6.50 17.81 11.45
N LEU A 46 -5.47 17.11 11.00
CA LEU A 46 -4.58 16.39 11.90
C LEU A 46 -3.51 17.36 12.43
N GLU A 47 -2.89 17.01 13.55
CA GLU A 47 -1.72 17.76 14.04
C GLU A 47 -0.58 17.78 13.01
N ALA A 48 -0.48 16.74 12.17
CA ALA A 48 0.46 16.62 11.06
C ALA A 48 0.03 17.33 9.76
N GLY A 49 -1.12 18.01 9.74
CA GLY A 49 -1.69 18.72 8.58
C GLY A 49 -3.02 18.15 8.08
N SER A 50 -3.41 18.48 6.85
CA SER A 50 -4.61 17.94 6.21
C SER A 50 -4.25 16.78 5.27
N PHE A 51 -5.14 15.79 5.13
CA PHE A 51 -5.04 14.78 4.08
C PHE A 51 -5.21 15.38 2.67
N ALA A 52 -5.70 16.61 2.54
CA ALA A 52 -5.96 17.29 1.26
C ALA A 52 -4.71 17.91 0.60
N ARG A 53 -3.51 17.48 0.99
CA ARG A 53 -2.24 17.86 0.32
C ARG A 53 -1.58 16.63 -0.29
N GLU A 54 -0.64 16.86 -1.20
CA GLU A 54 0.25 15.81 -1.69
C GLU A 54 1.15 15.30 -0.56
N TRP A 55 1.28 13.97 -0.49
CA TRP A 55 2.15 13.26 0.46
C TRP A 55 3.21 12.51 -0.34
N SER A 56 4.47 12.87 -0.13
CA SER A 56 5.62 12.39 -0.90
C SER A 56 6.46 11.38 -0.13
N GLU A 57 7.39 10.72 -0.83
CA GLU A 57 8.40 9.86 -0.22
C GLU A 57 9.30 10.64 0.76
N ASP A 58 9.55 11.93 0.50
CA ASP A 58 10.34 12.80 1.39
C ASP A 58 9.59 13.11 2.69
N ASP A 59 8.26 13.26 2.63
CA ASP A 59 7.44 13.40 3.85
C ASP A 59 7.56 12.15 4.72
N LEU A 60 7.47 10.96 4.11
CA LEU A 60 7.62 9.70 4.82
C LEU A 60 9.02 9.55 5.42
N ARG A 61 10.09 9.88 4.68
CA ARG A 61 11.46 9.80 5.19
C ARG A 61 11.66 10.70 6.42
N LYS A 62 11.13 11.92 6.39
CA LYS A 62 11.19 12.84 7.54
C LYS A 62 10.42 12.30 8.75
N GLU A 63 9.26 11.69 8.53
CA GLU A 63 8.46 11.10 9.61
C GLU A 63 9.17 9.88 10.23
N ILE A 64 9.77 9.02 9.40
CA ILE A 64 10.59 7.89 9.88
C ILE A 64 11.77 8.41 10.70
N GLU A 65 12.49 9.42 10.22
CA GLU A 65 13.60 10.01 10.97
C GLU A 65 13.14 10.56 12.31
N ALA A 66 12.01 11.28 12.36
CA ALA A 66 11.48 11.87 13.58
C ALA A 66 10.96 10.84 14.60
N THR A 67 10.35 9.75 14.13
CA THR A 67 9.63 8.79 15.00
C THR A 67 10.43 7.51 15.31
N CYS A 68 11.31 7.09 14.41
CA CYS A 68 12.02 5.82 14.49
C CYS A 68 13.49 5.95 14.86
N ALA A 69 14.00 7.19 15.05
CA ALA A 69 15.41 7.46 15.35
C ALA A 69 15.99 6.51 16.41
N GLY A 70 16.99 5.72 16.00
CA GLY A 70 17.73 4.79 16.87
C GLY A 70 17.00 3.49 17.22
N ARG A 71 15.77 3.25 16.73
CA ARG A 71 15.00 2.01 16.98
C ARG A 71 14.86 1.14 15.75
N TYR A 72 14.41 1.73 14.65
CA TYR A 72 14.17 1.03 13.39
C TYR A 72 14.88 1.74 12.25
N ASN A 73 15.44 0.95 11.34
CA ASN A 73 16.02 1.44 10.10
C ASN A 73 15.08 1.07 8.95
N VAL A 74 14.03 1.86 8.74
CA VAL A 74 13.06 1.62 7.67
C VAL A 74 13.70 2.03 6.34
N LYS A 75 14.08 1.06 5.51
CA LYS A 75 14.89 1.30 4.30
C LYS A 75 14.08 1.48 3.03
N ARG A 76 12.93 0.81 2.98
CA ARG A 76 12.06 0.65 1.82
C ARG A 76 10.63 0.46 2.28
N GLY A 77 9.70 0.57 1.34
CA GLY A 77 8.31 0.22 1.58
C GLY A 77 7.59 -0.32 0.35
N ILE A 78 6.38 -0.80 0.59
CA ILE A 78 5.45 -1.28 -0.43
C ILE A 78 4.35 -0.24 -0.60
N PHE A 79 4.30 0.37 -1.78
CA PHE A 79 3.20 1.27 -2.14
C PHE A 79 1.93 0.45 -2.34
N VAL A 80 0.85 0.88 -1.69
CA VAL A 80 -0.48 0.32 -1.85
C VAL A 80 -1.40 1.37 -2.46
N GLU A 81 -2.22 0.98 -3.44
CA GLU A 81 -3.23 1.83 -4.08
C GLU A 81 -4.05 2.65 -3.09
N VAL A 82 -4.39 3.89 -3.43
CA VAL A 82 -5.04 4.83 -2.49
C VAL A 82 -6.56 4.95 -2.68
N ALA A 83 -7.21 3.91 -3.22
CA ALA A 83 -8.63 3.91 -3.56
C ALA A 83 -9.01 5.05 -4.50
N VAL A 84 -8.21 5.23 -5.56
CA VAL A 84 -8.50 6.20 -6.62
C VAL A 84 -9.73 5.79 -7.40
N ASP A 85 -10.34 6.75 -8.11
CA ASP A 85 -11.45 6.48 -9.02
C ASP A 85 -11.06 5.40 -10.04
N PRO A 86 -11.97 4.46 -10.39
CA PRO A 86 -11.65 3.36 -11.31
C PRO A 86 -11.04 3.78 -12.64
N SER A 87 -11.41 4.97 -13.13
CA SER A 87 -10.84 5.55 -14.35
C SER A 87 -9.32 5.81 -14.29
N THR A 88 -8.73 5.81 -13.09
CA THR A 88 -7.32 6.13 -12.81
C THR A 88 -6.52 4.98 -12.18
N HIS A 89 -7.10 3.79 -11.98
CA HIS A 89 -6.39 2.64 -11.41
C HIS A 89 -5.09 2.30 -12.17
N VAL A 90 -5.14 2.32 -13.50
CA VAL A 90 -3.97 2.01 -14.35
C VAL A 90 -2.93 3.14 -14.28
N SER A 91 -3.35 4.41 -14.25
CA SER A 91 -2.40 5.54 -14.19
C SER A 91 -1.69 5.60 -12.85
N GLU A 92 -2.39 5.32 -11.75
CA GLU A 92 -1.77 5.20 -10.42
C GLU A 92 -0.74 4.08 -10.39
N ALA A 93 -1.10 2.87 -10.84
CA ALA A 93 -0.18 1.74 -10.88
C ALA A 93 1.08 2.07 -11.70
N LYS A 94 0.92 2.69 -12.87
CA LYS A 94 2.07 3.11 -13.71
C LYS A 94 2.93 4.17 -13.03
N MET A 95 2.33 5.10 -12.30
CA MET A 95 3.06 6.13 -11.54
C MET A 95 3.92 5.47 -10.46
N ALA A 96 3.33 4.59 -9.63
CA ALA A 96 4.06 3.89 -8.57
C ALA A 96 5.15 2.96 -9.11
N LEU A 97 4.87 2.23 -10.19
CA LEU A 97 5.84 1.34 -10.85
C LEU A 97 7.00 2.12 -11.49
N LYS A 98 6.74 3.31 -12.02
CA LYS A 98 7.79 4.20 -12.52
C LYS A 98 8.68 4.69 -11.38
N LYS A 99 8.10 5.08 -10.25
CA LYS A 99 8.87 5.48 -9.06
C LYS A 99 9.74 4.35 -8.53
N ALA A 100 9.21 3.13 -8.48
CA ALA A 100 9.96 1.94 -8.06
C ALA A 100 11.17 1.59 -8.95
N GLN A 101 11.30 2.21 -10.13
CA GLN A 101 12.49 2.08 -11.00
C GLN A 101 13.59 3.09 -10.66
N ASP A 102 13.26 4.14 -9.90
CA ASP A 102 14.21 5.13 -9.43
C ASP A 102 15.05 4.53 -8.29
N ALA A 103 16.38 4.62 -8.41
CA ALA A 103 17.31 4.09 -7.43
C ALA A 103 17.17 4.78 -6.06
N ASP A 104 16.70 6.03 -6.05
CA ASP A 104 16.50 6.84 -4.85
C ASP A 104 15.08 6.67 -4.27
N SER A 105 14.21 5.91 -4.94
CA SER A 105 12.86 5.68 -4.43
C SER A 105 12.86 4.84 -3.15
N PHE A 106 11.91 5.16 -2.27
CA PHE A 106 11.58 4.35 -1.12
C PHE A 106 10.75 3.11 -1.51
N ILE A 107 10.14 3.09 -2.69
CA ILE A 107 9.24 2.04 -3.15
C ILE A 107 10.04 0.85 -3.68
N GLU A 108 9.90 -0.30 -3.03
CA GLU A 108 10.47 -1.59 -3.48
C GLU A 108 9.41 -2.53 -4.09
N GLY A 109 8.13 -2.28 -3.78
CA GLY A 109 7.01 -3.04 -4.32
C GLY A 109 5.75 -2.21 -4.46
N VAL A 110 4.86 -2.68 -5.33
CA VAL A 110 3.60 -2.03 -5.67
C VAL A 110 2.45 -3.03 -5.57
N VAL A 111 1.43 -2.67 -4.79
CA VAL A 111 0.12 -3.30 -4.75
C VAL A 111 -0.85 -2.35 -5.46
N ALA A 112 -1.27 -2.74 -6.66
CA ALA A 112 -2.07 -1.91 -7.55
C ALA A 112 -3.58 -2.11 -7.33
N ALA A 113 -4.39 -1.18 -7.84
CA ALA A 113 -5.85 -1.31 -7.87
C ALA A 113 -6.32 -2.35 -8.92
N ILE A 114 -5.99 -3.63 -8.73
CA ILE A 114 -6.32 -4.72 -9.65
C ILE A 114 -7.78 -5.14 -9.42
N PRO A 115 -8.65 -5.15 -10.46
CA PRO A 115 -10.09 -5.37 -10.30
C PRO A 115 -10.47 -6.84 -10.13
N VAL A 116 -9.95 -7.50 -9.09
CA VAL A 116 -10.28 -8.91 -8.76
C VAL A 116 -11.78 -9.16 -8.63
N PRO A 117 -12.59 -8.30 -7.98
CA PRO A 117 -14.04 -8.49 -7.91
C PRO A 117 -14.76 -8.54 -9.27
N GLU A 118 -14.17 -7.98 -10.32
CA GLU A 118 -14.74 -8.00 -11.67
C GLU A 118 -14.38 -9.28 -12.45
N GLY A 119 -13.49 -10.11 -11.89
CA GLY A 119 -13.13 -11.43 -12.36
C GLY A 119 -11.93 -11.50 -13.30
N GLY A 120 -11.55 -12.72 -13.68
CA GLY A 120 -10.26 -12.98 -14.32
C GLY A 120 -10.05 -12.24 -15.65
N ALA A 121 -11.12 -11.95 -16.40
CA ALA A 121 -11.01 -11.16 -17.63
C ALA A 121 -10.63 -9.70 -17.36
N ALA A 122 -11.21 -9.08 -16.32
CA ALA A 122 -10.87 -7.73 -15.92
C ALA A 122 -9.44 -7.65 -15.37
N VAL A 123 -9.03 -8.64 -14.57
CA VAL A 123 -7.65 -8.77 -14.08
C VAL A 123 -6.66 -8.86 -15.24
N ARG A 124 -6.89 -9.74 -16.23
CA ARG A 124 -6.04 -9.82 -17.44
C ARG A 124 -5.96 -8.47 -18.16
N GLY A 125 -7.10 -7.87 -18.45
CA GLY A 125 -7.15 -6.57 -19.15
C GLY A 125 -6.46 -5.44 -18.40
N PHE A 126 -6.42 -5.49 -17.06
CA PHE A 126 -5.65 -4.57 -16.24
C PHE A 126 -4.14 -4.85 -16.35
N LEU A 127 -3.72 -6.10 -16.14
CA LEU A 127 -2.33 -6.53 -16.18
C LEU A 127 -1.69 -6.28 -17.56
N ASP A 128 -2.41 -6.52 -18.64
CA ASP A 128 -1.93 -6.29 -20.01
C ASP A 128 -1.58 -4.81 -20.26
N LYS A 129 -2.28 -3.87 -19.62
CA LYS A 129 -1.97 -2.43 -19.71
C LYS A 129 -0.71 -2.05 -18.95
N LEU A 130 -0.23 -2.89 -18.03
CA LEU A 130 0.99 -2.69 -17.24
C LEU A 130 2.21 -3.38 -17.82
N ARG A 131 2.03 -4.30 -18.78
CA ARG A 131 3.16 -5.01 -19.39
C ARG A 131 4.10 -4.06 -20.11
N VAL A 132 5.39 -4.31 -19.96
CA VAL A 132 6.46 -3.65 -20.70
C VAL A 132 7.26 -4.75 -21.40
N ASN A 133 7.36 -4.68 -22.72
CA ASN A 133 8.03 -5.71 -23.53
C ASN A 133 7.46 -7.13 -23.29
N GLY A 134 6.16 -7.25 -23.03
CA GLY A 134 5.48 -8.53 -22.79
C GLY A 134 5.53 -9.03 -21.34
N GLU A 135 6.36 -8.44 -20.48
CA GLU A 135 6.53 -8.85 -19.09
C GLU A 135 5.87 -7.89 -18.11
N LEU A 136 5.43 -8.40 -16.96
CA LEU A 136 4.98 -7.55 -15.85
C LEU A 136 6.20 -6.93 -15.16
N PRO A 137 6.15 -5.66 -14.73
CA PRO A 137 7.27 -5.04 -14.03
C PRO A 137 7.55 -5.77 -12.71
N LYS A 138 8.83 -6.06 -12.41
CA LYS A 138 9.25 -6.82 -11.22
C LYS A 138 8.81 -6.21 -9.88
N ALA A 139 8.58 -4.90 -9.86
CA ALA A 139 8.09 -4.19 -8.68
C ALA A 139 6.59 -4.42 -8.42
N LEU A 140 5.80 -4.91 -9.39
CA LEU A 140 4.41 -5.28 -9.14
C LEU A 140 4.37 -6.54 -8.26
N LYS A 141 3.81 -6.41 -7.05
CA LYS A 141 3.73 -7.49 -6.05
C LYS A 141 2.32 -8.02 -5.85
N GLY A 142 1.30 -7.21 -6.12
CA GLY A 142 -0.06 -7.61 -5.85
C GLY A 142 -1.14 -6.66 -6.33
N GLY A 143 -2.36 -7.02 -5.95
CA GLY A 143 -3.56 -6.22 -6.14
C GLY A 143 -4.29 -5.97 -4.83
N ARG A 144 -5.01 -4.86 -4.77
CA ARG A 144 -5.99 -4.53 -3.72
C ARG A 144 -7.14 -3.77 -4.36
N ILE A 145 -8.35 -3.90 -3.81
CA ILE A 145 -9.42 -2.94 -4.00
C ILE A 145 -10.08 -2.73 -2.63
N VAL A 146 -10.44 -1.48 -2.33
CA VAL A 146 -11.27 -1.17 -1.17
C VAL A 146 -12.71 -1.62 -1.43
N LEU A 147 -13.21 -2.56 -0.62
CA LEU A 147 -14.53 -3.17 -0.76
C LEU A 147 -15.63 -2.44 0.03
N PHE A 148 -15.37 -1.23 0.54
CA PHE A 148 -16.39 -0.46 1.26
C PHE A 148 -17.59 -0.16 0.35
N GLY A 149 -18.77 -0.62 0.76
CA GLY A 149 -20.00 -0.45 -0.01
C GLY A 149 -20.18 -1.48 -1.14
N ALA A 150 -19.29 -2.47 -1.27
CA ALA A 150 -19.52 -3.61 -2.15
C ALA A 150 -20.64 -4.51 -1.61
N GLU A 151 -21.25 -5.32 -2.48
CA GLU A 151 -22.17 -6.37 -2.09
C GLU A 151 -21.51 -7.33 -1.08
N LYS A 152 -22.23 -7.73 -0.02
CA LYS A 152 -21.68 -8.54 1.09
C LYS A 152 -21.01 -9.84 0.59
N ASP A 153 -21.63 -10.47 -0.40
CA ASP A 153 -21.17 -11.76 -0.92
C ASP A 153 -20.22 -11.61 -2.12
N VAL A 154 -19.71 -10.40 -2.42
CA VAL A 154 -18.84 -10.16 -3.57
C VAL A 154 -17.64 -11.12 -3.57
N MET A 155 -17.09 -11.40 -2.39
CA MET A 155 -15.92 -12.29 -2.23
C MET A 155 -16.25 -13.77 -2.40
N LEU A 156 -17.53 -14.13 -2.20
CA LEU A 156 -18.03 -15.49 -2.40
C LEU A 156 -18.44 -15.73 -3.86
N SER A 157 -18.40 -14.69 -4.70
CA SER A 157 -18.79 -14.81 -6.10
C SER A 157 -17.75 -15.57 -6.93
N GLN A 158 -18.22 -16.30 -7.94
CA GLN A 158 -17.35 -16.96 -8.91
C GLN A 158 -16.45 -15.95 -9.66
N LYS A 159 -16.92 -14.70 -9.83
CA LYS A 159 -16.12 -13.63 -10.42
C LYS A 159 -14.89 -13.37 -9.56
N TYR A 160 -15.07 -13.10 -8.27
CA TYR A 160 -13.97 -12.84 -7.36
C TYR A 160 -12.97 -13.99 -7.32
N THR A 161 -13.45 -15.24 -7.21
CA THR A 161 -12.59 -16.44 -7.30
C THR A 161 -11.79 -16.47 -8.60
N SER A 162 -12.44 -16.26 -9.76
CA SER A 162 -11.75 -16.23 -11.05
C SER A 162 -10.73 -15.09 -11.18
N GLY A 163 -10.94 -13.98 -10.47
CA GLY A 163 -10.01 -12.86 -10.38
C GLY A 163 -8.76 -13.24 -9.57
N LEU A 164 -8.95 -13.89 -8.43
CA LEU A 164 -7.86 -14.40 -7.59
C LEU A 164 -7.04 -15.47 -8.32
N GLU A 165 -7.70 -16.43 -8.98
CA GLU A 165 -7.04 -17.45 -9.78
C GLU A 165 -6.19 -16.84 -10.90
N GLU A 166 -6.70 -15.79 -11.56
CA GLU A 166 -5.93 -15.10 -12.58
C GLU A 166 -4.71 -14.41 -11.98
N LEU A 167 -4.87 -13.72 -10.85
CA LEU A 167 -3.78 -13.03 -10.17
C LEU A 167 -2.68 -14.00 -9.71
N GLN A 168 -3.07 -15.18 -9.21
CA GLN A 168 -2.16 -16.26 -8.79
C GLN A 168 -1.30 -16.80 -9.95
N LYS A 169 -1.83 -16.88 -11.18
CA LYS A 169 -1.04 -17.34 -12.36
C LYS A 169 0.20 -16.48 -12.62
N HIS A 170 0.18 -15.21 -12.19
CA HIS A 170 1.29 -14.27 -12.34
C HIS A 170 2.15 -14.16 -11.08
N GLY A 171 1.90 -15.00 -10.06
CA GLY A 171 2.64 -14.98 -8.80
C GLY A 171 2.42 -13.72 -7.95
N LEU A 172 1.31 -13.02 -8.18
CA LEU A 172 0.95 -11.80 -7.46
C LEU A 172 0.17 -12.13 -6.17
N LEU A 173 0.21 -11.23 -5.20
CA LEU A 173 -0.54 -11.30 -3.95
C LEU A 173 -1.86 -10.52 -4.05
N TRP A 174 -2.83 -10.88 -3.20
CA TRP A 174 -4.06 -10.10 -3.02
C TRP A 174 -4.15 -9.57 -1.60
N GLU A 175 -4.28 -8.25 -1.47
CA GLU A 175 -4.58 -7.62 -0.19
C GLU A 175 -6.08 -7.35 -0.07
N TRP A 176 -6.66 -7.86 1.01
CA TRP A 176 -8.05 -7.64 1.33
C TRP A 176 -8.23 -6.36 2.14
N CYS A 177 -9.16 -5.50 1.71
CA CYS A 177 -9.54 -4.31 2.46
C CYS A 177 -11.05 -4.13 2.42
N GLY A 178 -11.70 -4.36 3.56
CA GLY A 178 -13.15 -4.17 3.76
C GLY A 178 -13.47 -4.00 5.23
N THR A 179 -14.76 -3.87 5.56
CA THR A 179 -15.19 -3.91 6.98
C THR A 179 -15.17 -5.36 7.49
N PRO A 180 -15.01 -5.57 8.80
CA PRO A 180 -15.08 -6.92 9.38
C PRO A 180 -16.37 -7.68 9.05
N ASP A 181 -17.48 -6.97 8.81
CA ASP A 181 -18.80 -7.54 8.48
C ASP A 181 -18.84 -8.35 7.17
N TYR A 182 -17.79 -8.24 6.34
CA TYR A 182 -17.64 -9.04 5.13
C TYR A 182 -17.01 -10.41 5.41
N LEU A 183 -16.44 -10.63 6.60
CA LEU A 183 -15.91 -11.93 6.99
C LEU A 183 -17.06 -12.85 7.45
N PRO A 184 -17.01 -14.16 7.14
CA PRO A 184 -17.95 -15.12 7.71
C PRO A 184 -17.91 -15.05 9.24
N GLY A 185 -19.09 -14.93 9.86
CA GLY A 185 -19.26 -15.01 11.32
C GLY A 185 -19.21 -16.44 11.84
#